data_AF-A0A328WXF3-F1
#
_entry.id   AF-A0A328WXF3-F1
#
_cell.length_a   1.000
_cell.length_b   1.000
_cell.length_c   1.000
_cell.angle_alpha   90.00
_cell.angle_beta   90.00
_cell.angle_gamma   90.00
#
_symmetry.space_group_name_H-M   'P 1'
#
loop_
_entity.id
_entity.type
_entity.pdbx_description
1 polymer ?
#
loop_
_entity_poly.entity_id
_entity_poly.type
_entity_poly.pdbx_seq_one_letter_code
_entity_poly.pdbx_strand_id
1 'polypeptide(L)'
;MYLEILCLPKINLNLVPNLAKRRKVRGNFKKMKYKLTIFIIVIISLIAYNLFIRKNEDSKFESEQIVYFPIKQINKDSIINIYSKDYVRYIFTKNTTENYILKMIEEYGELNGEEDAKLYDFGISTYGDWKIIQVDKNLSFYAYHNLVGWFFGYEENPEIPEFSIGFAKNIENVNYDYIFHLDPENERGDTGIGVFDNGKSFFIYLPDAYEENGNLTVTDKIKLSKTEKIEFISNEGLEISKINDLNFSIHKIKMYH
;
A
#
# COMPACT_ATOMS: atom_id res chain seq x y z
N MET A 1 19.30 -88.48 22.15
CA MET A 1 20.09 -88.23 20.93
C MET A 1 20.53 -86.78 21.02
N TYR A 2 21.57 -86.46 21.78
CA TYR A 2 23.03 -86.64 21.63
C TYR A 2 23.64 -85.25 21.43
N LEU A 3 24.49 -84.87 22.38
CA LEU A 3 25.43 -83.75 22.28
C LEU A 3 26.32 -83.94 21.06
N GLU A 4 26.61 -82.85 20.34
CA GLU A 4 27.92 -82.65 19.74
C GLU A 4 28.42 -81.24 20.04
N ILE A 5 29.45 -81.20 20.89
CA ILE A 5 30.44 -80.14 20.99
C ILE A 5 31.35 -80.29 19.78
N LEU A 6 31.73 -79.20 19.09
CA LEU A 6 33.00 -79.16 18.37
C LEU A 6 33.49 -77.71 18.14
N CYS A 7 34.62 -77.43 18.79
CA CYS A 7 35.79 -76.67 18.33
C CYS A 7 35.66 -75.21 17.85
N LEU A 8 36.16 -74.31 18.71
CA LEU A 8 36.83 -73.06 18.31
C LEU A 8 38.18 -73.35 17.63
N PRO A 9 38.59 -72.52 16.66
CA PRO A 9 39.98 -72.16 16.48
C PRO A 9 40.24 -70.70 16.89
N LYS A 10 41.34 -70.53 17.64
CA LYS A 10 42.00 -69.26 17.95
C LYS A 10 42.52 -68.58 16.67
N ILE A 11 42.88 -67.28 16.79
CA ILE A 11 43.75 -66.40 15.96
C ILE A 11 42.99 -65.08 15.68
N ASN A 12 43.48 -63.84 15.86
CA ASN A 12 44.76 -63.27 16.26
C ASN A 12 44.46 -61.91 16.95
N LEU A 13 44.93 -61.68 18.17
CA LEU A 13 44.84 -60.39 18.86
C LEU A 13 46.07 -59.56 18.51
N ASN A 14 46.12 -59.01 17.31
CA ASN A 14 47.06 -57.95 16.94
C ASN A 14 46.32 -56.95 16.06
N LEU A 15 45.61 -56.00 16.68
CA LEU A 15 45.21 -54.73 16.06
C LEU A 15 44.58 -53.81 17.12
N VAL A 16 45.44 -53.19 17.91
CA VAL A 16 45.11 -51.94 18.62
C VAL A 16 46.37 -51.07 18.55
N PRO A 17 46.32 -49.75 18.34
CA PRO A 17 45.24 -48.88 17.82
C PRO A 17 45.72 -47.91 16.73
N ASN A 18 44.78 -47.28 16.00
CA ASN A 18 45.02 -45.92 15.49
C ASN A 18 44.04 -44.94 16.16
N LEU A 19 44.27 -44.71 17.47
CA LEU A 19 43.52 -43.79 18.33
C LEU A 19 43.68 -42.31 17.90
N ALA A 20 44.68 -41.99 17.07
CA ALA A 20 44.88 -40.65 16.52
C ALA A 20 43.78 -40.23 15.53
N LYS A 21 43.26 -41.17 14.73
CA LYS A 21 42.23 -40.87 13.72
C LYS A 21 40.85 -40.62 14.34
N ARG A 22 40.52 -41.30 15.46
CA ARG A 22 39.25 -41.09 16.20
C ARG A 22 39.21 -39.77 17.00
N ARG A 23 40.35 -39.24 17.45
CA ARG A 23 40.39 -37.92 18.14
C ARG A 23 40.16 -36.75 17.17
N LYS A 24 40.66 -36.83 15.93
CA LYS A 24 40.52 -35.74 14.93
C LYS A 24 39.08 -35.55 14.45
N VAL A 25 38.32 -36.64 14.30
CA VAL A 25 36.89 -36.61 13.92
C VAL A 25 36.01 -36.06 15.06
N ARG A 26 36.26 -36.43 16.32
CA ARG A 26 35.54 -35.88 17.49
C ARG A 26 35.80 -34.39 17.73
N GLY A 27 37.01 -33.90 17.43
CA GLY A 27 37.35 -32.47 17.52
C GLY A 27 36.58 -31.61 16.51
N ASN A 28 36.41 -32.10 15.28
CA ASN A 28 35.64 -31.40 14.25
C ASN A 28 34.13 -31.41 14.53
N PHE A 29 33.57 -32.49 15.08
CA PHE A 29 32.14 -32.52 15.48
C PHE A 29 31.83 -31.56 16.64
N LYS A 30 32.74 -31.39 17.62
CA LYS A 30 32.56 -30.39 18.69
C LYS A 30 32.65 -28.96 18.15
N LYS A 31 33.61 -28.67 17.26
CA LYS A 31 33.71 -27.35 16.61
C LYS A 31 32.51 -27.03 15.71
N MET A 32 31.95 -28.03 15.02
CA MET A 32 30.78 -27.86 14.17
C MET A 32 29.49 -27.66 14.97
N LYS A 33 29.33 -28.39 16.09
CA LYS A 33 28.22 -28.15 17.04
C LYS A 33 28.30 -26.76 17.66
N TYR A 34 29.50 -26.31 18.06
CA TYR A 34 29.68 -24.97 18.63
C TYR A 34 29.35 -23.86 17.63
N LYS A 35 29.75 -24.00 16.36
CA LYS A 35 29.37 -23.06 15.29
C LYS A 35 27.86 -23.05 15.03
N LEU A 36 27.21 -24.22 15.04
CA LEU A 36 25.76 -24.31 14.86
C LEU A 36 24.99 -23.69 16.04
N THR A 37 25.46 -23.89 17.27
CA THR A 37 24.86 -23.28 18.46
C THR A 37 25.01 -21.76 18.45
N ILE A 38 26.18 -21.22 18.06
CA ILE A 38 26.37 -19.77 17.90
C ILE A 38 25.43 -19.22 16.82
N PHE A 39 25.31 -19.90 15.69
CA PHE A 39 24.43 -19.46 14.60
C PHE A 39 22.96 -19.39 15.03
N ILE A 40 22.48 -20.39 15.77
CA ILE A 40 21.12 -20.40 16.33
C ILE A 40 20.92 -19.25 17.33
N ILE A 41 21.91 -18.98 18.19
CA ILE A 41 21.84 -17.86 19.15
C ILE A 41 21.74 -16.52 18.40
N VAL A 42 22.54 -16.32 17.35
CA VAL A 42 22.50 -15.09 16.55
C VAL A 42 21.14 -14.90 15.87
N ILE A 43 20.55 -15.97 15.32
CA ILE A 43 19.20 -15.90 14.73
C ILE A 43 18.15 -15.55 15.79
N ILE A 44 18.19 -16.19 16.96
CA ILE A 44 17.25 -15.90 18.05
C ILE A 44 17.43 -14.44 18.54
N SER A 45 18.66 -13.95 18.63
CA SER A 45 18.94 -12.55 18.97
C SER A 45 18.44 -11.57 17.91
N LEU A 46 18.55 -11.89 16.62
CA LEU A 46 17.99 -11.08 15.52
C LEU A 46 16.46 -11.06 15.55
N ILE A 47 15.81 -12.20 15.78
CA ILE A 47 14.35 -12.28 15.92
C ILE A 47 13.89 -11.49 17.15
N ALA A 48 14.59 -11.63 18.29
CA ALA A 48 14.27 -10.87 19.50
C ALA A 48 14.50 -9.36 19.32
N TYR A 49 15.55 -8.96 18.59
CA TYR A 49 15.82 -7.56 18.27
C TYR A 49 14.74 -6.98 17.37
N ASN A 50 14.30 -7.70 16.32
CA ASN A 50 13.22 -7.27 15.45
C ASN A 50 11.88 -7.17 16.19
N LEU A 51 11.58 -8.12 17.10
CA LEU A 51 10.40 -8.04 17.97
C LEU A 51 10.48 -6.87 18.97
N PHE A 52 11.69 -6.55 19.46
CA PHE A 52 11.91 -5.43 20.37
C PHE A 52 11.81 -4.07 19.67
N ILE A 53 12.31 -3.93 18.43
CA ILE A 53 12.10 -2.73 17.61
C ILE A 53 10.61 -2.55 17.34
N ARG A 54 9.91 -3.59 16.91
CA ARG A 54 8.47 -3.54 16.62
C ARG A 54 7.65 -3.11 17.85
N LYS A 55 8.01 -3.63 19.03
CA LYS A 55 7.39 -3.21 20.31
C LYS A 55 7.76 -1.77 20.73
N ASN A 56 8.87 -1.22 20.26
CA ASN A 56 9.27 0.17 20.55
C ASN A 56 8.70 1.18 19.54
N GLU A 57 8.31 0.74 18.35
CA GLU A 57 7.52 1.55 17.42
C GLU A 57 6.07 1.65 17.91
N ASP A 58 5.48 0.56 18.38
CA ASP A 58 4.12 0.57 18.96
C ASP A 58 4.04 1.29 20.33
N SER A 59 5.16 1.44 21.05
CA SER A 59 5.19 2.11 22.38
C SER A 59 5.68 3.56 22.35
N LYS A 60 5.94 4.13 21.17
CA LYS A 60 6.22 5.57 21.00
C LYS A 60 4.97 6.44 20.82
N PHE A 61 3.78 5.84 20.87
CA PHE A 61 2.49 6.54 20.90
C PHE A 61 1.85 6.41 22.29
N GLU A 62 2.45 7.03 23.31
CA GLU A 62 1.75 7.31 24.57
C GLU A 62 1.83 8.80 24.93
N SER A 63 0.69 9.45 24.71
CA SER A 63 0.12 10.54 25.50
C SER A 63 0.88 11.87 25.57
N GLU A 64 0.71 12.71 24.55
CA GLU A 64 0.63 14.14 24.82
C GLU A 64 -0.66 14.43 25.60
N GLN A 65 -0.51 15.17 26.71
CA GLN A 65 -1.58 15.54 27.62
C GLN A 65 -2.69 16.29 26.88
N ILE A 66 -3.87 15.68 26.80
CA ILE A 66 -5.09 16.36 26.36
C ILE A 66 -5.44 17.40 27.43
N VAL A 67 -5.11 18.66 27.14
CA VAL A 67 -5.72 19.80 27.82
C VAL A 67 -7.21 19.75 27.49
N TYR A 68 -8.04 19.40 28.47
CA TYR A 68 -9.49 19.47 28.38
C TYR A 68 -9.90 20.94 28.28
N PHE A 69 -9.99 21.44 27.05
CA PHE A 69 -10.75 22.65 26.74
C PHE A 69 -12.24 22.31 26.83
N PRO A 70 -13.06 23.13 27.51
CA PRO A 70 -14.50 22.91 27.55
C PRO A 70 -15.06 22.88 26.13
N ILE A 71 -15.75 21.77 25.81
CA ILE A 71 -16.38 21.50 24.51
C ILE A 71 -17.32 22.66 24.19
N LYS A 72 -16.90 23.51 23.24
CA LYS A 72 -17.70 24.58 22.69
C LYS A 72 -18.15 24.15 21.29
N GLN A 73 -19.39 23.65 21.24
CA GLN A 73 -20.24 23.36 20.08
C GLN A 73 -19.73 22.33 19.06
N ILE A 74 -20.48 21.23 18.96
CA ILE A 74 -20.43 20.23 17.89
C ILE A 74 -20.73 20.95 16.56
N ASN A 75 -19.71 21.14 15.71
CA ASN A 75 -19.96 21.37 14.29
C ASN A 75 -20.43 20.04 13.69
N LYS A 76 -21.62 20.07 13.11
CA LYS A 76 -22.30 18.93 12.52
C LYS A 76 -21.60 18.58 11.20
N ASP A 77 -21.29 17.29 11.01
CA ASP A 77 -20.80 16.76 9.73
C ASP A 77 -21.69 17.31 8.59
N SER A 78 -21.07 17.82 7.51
CA SER A 78 -21.78 18.45 6.40
C SER A 78 -21.42 17.80 5.07
N ILE A 79 -22.44 17.46 4.28
CA ILE A 79 -22.26 16.87 2.95
C ILE A 79 -21.99 17.98 1.93
N ILE A 80 -20.97 17.80 1.10
CA ILE A 80 -20.69 18.62 -0.07
C ILE A 80 -20.90 17.78 -1.32
N ASN A 81 -21.79 18.24 -2.20
CA ASN A 81 -22.01 17.64 -3.51
C ASN A 81 -20.88 18.00 -4.48
N ILE A 82 -20.40 17.01 -5.23
CA ILE A 82 -19.31 17.13 -6.19
C ILE A 82 -19.81 16.68 -7.57
N TYR A 83 -20.03 17.63 -8.47
CA TYR A 83 -20.43 17.34 -9.84
C TYR A 83 -19.19 17.17 -10.72
N SER A 84 -19.03 16.01 -11.38
CA SER A 84 -17.85 15.70 -12.21
C SER A 84 -17.49 16.79 -13.23
N LYS A 85 -18.52 17.44 -13.81
CA LYS A 85 -18.36 18.50 -14.82
C LYS A 85 -17.66 19.76 -14.30
N ASP A 86 -17.65 19.99 -12.99
CA ASP A 86 -17.08 21.18 -12.37
C ASP A 86 -15.58 21.00 -12.08
N TYR A 87 -15.01 19.83 -12.38
CA TYR A 87 -13.65 19.47 -12.02
C TYR A 87 -12.86 18.89 -13.20
N VAL A 88 -11.58 19.26 -13.25
CA VAL A 88 -10.55 18.49 -13.97
C VAL A 88 -9.89 17.57 -12.96
N ARG A 89 -9.88 16.27 -13.24
CA ARG A 89 -9.47 15.24 -12.27
C ARG A 89 -8.24 14.49 -12.74
N TYR A 90 -7.37 14.23 -11.78
CA TYR A 90 -6.12 13.53 -11.99
C TYR A 90 -5.96 12.43 -10.94
N ILE A 91 -5.26 11.36 -11.32
CA ILE A 91 -4.77 10.34 -10.40
C ILE A 91 -3.25 10.28 -10.55
N PHE A 92 -2.53 10.40 -9.43
CA PHE A 92 -1.08 10.30 -9.38
C PHE A 92 -0.70 8.94 -8.85
N THR A 93 0.10 8.21 -9.61
CA THR A 93 0.63 6.91 -9.20
C THR A 93 2.15 6.91 -9.27
N LYS A 94 2.82 6.39 -8.25
CA LYS A 94 4.29 6.35 -8.18
C LYS A 94 4.82 4.94 -8.38
N ASN A 95 5.94 4.80 -9.09
CA ASN A 95 6.65 3.53 -9.29
C ASN A 95 5.77 2.44 -9.94
N THR A 96 5.01 2.82 -10.97
CA THR A 96 4.17 1.90 -11.74
C THR A 96 4.37 2.07 -13.25
N THR A 97 3.80 1.16 -14.03
CA THR A 97 3.86 1.17 -15.49
C THR A 97 2.57 1.70 -16.10
N GLU A 98 2.67 2.24 -17.31
CA GLU A 98 1.47 2.62 -18.08
C GLU A 98 0.61 1.39 -18.41
N ASN A 99 1.24 0.25 -18.71
CA ASN A 99 0.56 -1.00 -18.98
C ASN A 99 -0.28 -1.47 -17.77
N TYR A 100 0.28 -1.37 -16.56
CA TYR A 100 -0.45 -1.66 -15.34
C TYR A 100 -1.67 -0.75 -15.18
N ILE A 101 -1.51 0.56 -15.37
CA ILE A 101 -2.61 1.53 -15.28
C ILE A 101 -3.73 1.19 -16.26
N LEU A 102 -3.40 0.97 -17.53
CA LEU A 102 -4.38 0.64 -18.56
C LEU A 102 -5.13 -0.65 -18.21
N LYS A 103 -4.39 -1.70 -17.83
CA LYS A 103 -4.97 -2.97 -17.39
C LYS A 103 -5.95 -2.76 -16.24
N MET A 104 -5.59 -2.01 -15.21
CA MET A 104 -6.46 -1.80 -14.04
C MET A 104 -7.71 -0.98 -14.39
N ILE A 105 -7.61 0.00 -15.29
CA ILE A 105 -8.79 0.76 -15.75
C ILE A 105 -9.72 -0.13 -16.58
N GLU A 106 -9.16 -0.96 -17.46
CA GLU A 106 -9.91 -1.94 -18.26
C GLU A 106 -10.62 -2.95 -17.35
N GLU A 107 -9.91 -3.57 -16.40
CA GLU A 107 -10.47 -4.51 -15.43
C GLU A 107 -11.59 -3.87 -14.60
N TYR A 108 -11.40 -2.64 -14.12
CA TYR A 108 -12.44 -1.90 -13.40
C TYR A 108 -13.67 -1.65 -14.29
N GLY A 109 -13.43 -1.28 -15.55
CA GLY A 109 -14.46 -1.02 -16.55
C GLY A 109 -15.32 -2.25 -16.86
N GLU A 110 -14.81 -3.47 -16.66
CA GLU A 110 -15.52 -4.73 -16.92
C GLU A 110 -16.40 -5.21 -15.75
N LEU A 111 -16.28 -4.62 -14.55
CA LEU A 111 -16.97 -5.10 -13.34
C LEU A 111 -18.51 -5.01 -13.41
N ASN A 112 -19.05 -4.06 -14.17
CA ASN A 112 -20.49 -3.86 -14.32
C ASN A 112 -20.99 -4.45 -15.64
N GLY A 113 -21.27 -5.76 -15.67
CA GLY A 113 -21.74 -6.44 -16.87
C GLY A 113 -23.18 -6.10 -17.29
N GLU A 114 -23.38 -6.03 -18.62
CA GLU A 114 -24.62 -6.06 -19.44
C GLU A 114 -25.23 -4.74 -19.96
N GLU A 115 -24.93 -3.56 -19.42
CA GLU A 115 -25.45 -2.29 -19.98
C GLU A 115 -24.53 -1.64 -21.05
N ASP A 116 -25.10 -0.72 -21.83
CA ASP A 116 -24.44 -0.04 -22.94
C ASP A 116 -23.10 0.58 -22.52
N ALA A 117 -22.02 -0.02 -23.01
CA ALA A 117 -20.68 0.46 -22.74
C ALA A 117 -20.45 1.87 -23.30
N LYS A 118 -19.75 2.67 -22.52
CA LYS A 118 -19.31 4.02 -22.92
C LYS A 118 -17.80 4.03 -23.09
N LEU A 119 -17.34 4.87 -24.01
CA LEU A 119 -15.91 5.14 -24.21
C LEU A 119 -15.52 6.35 -23.38
N TYR A 120 -14.44 6.22 -22.64
CA TYR A 120 -13.84 7.28 -21.83
C TYR A 120 -12.40 7.53 -22.28
N ASP A 121 -12.02 8.79 -22.34
CA ASP A 121 -10.67 9.21 -22.67
C ASP A 121 -9.83 9.35 -21.40
N PHE A 122 -8.76 8.55 -21.27
CA PHE A 122 -7.77 8.66 -20.21
C PHE A 122 -6.45 9.17 -20.77
N GLY A 123 -6.01 10.33 -20.29
CA GLY A 123 -4.69 10.86 -20.62
C GLY A 123 -3.65 10.30 -19.67
N ILE A 124 -2.54 9.73 -20.16
CA ILE A 124 -1.44 9.28 -19.32
C ILE A 124 -0.17 10.05 -19.69
N SER A 125 0.51 10.59 -18.67
CA SER A 125 1.83 11.20 -18.79
C SER A 125 2.79 10.65 -17.75
N THR A 126 4.08 10.94 -17.92
CA THR A 126 5.14 10.52 -17.00
C THR A 126 5.92 11.75 -16.53
N TYR A 127 6.15 11.84 -15.22
CA TYR A 127 6.98 12.87 -14.60
C TYR A 127 7.91 12.21 -13.58
N GLY A 128 9.17 11.98 -13.95
CA GLY A 128 10.08 11.17 -13.14
C GLY A 128 9.50 9.78 -12.90
N ASP A 129 9.40 9.39 -11.63
CA ASP A 129 8.86 8.10 -11.18
C ASP A 129 7.32 8.07 -11.11
N TRP A 130 6.67 9.19 -11.44
CA TRP A 130 5.22 9.33 -11.39
C TRP A 130 4.58 9.09 -12.75
N LYS A 131 3.47 8.36 -12.73
CA LYS A 131 2.47 8.34 -13.79
C LYS A 131 1.31 9.24 -13.38
N ILE A 132 0.88 10.09 -14.30
CA ILE A 132 -0.18 11.08 -14.08
C ILE A 132 -1.31 10.76 -15.04
N ILE A 133 -2.47 10.45 -14.49
CA ILE A 133 -3.64 10.02 -15.23
C ILE A 133 -4.64 11.16 -15.22
N GLN A 134 -4.87 11.80 -16.36
CA GLN A 134 -5.98 12.72 -16.56
C GLN A 134 -7.24 11.92 -16.86
N VAL A 135 -8.29 12.14 -16.06
CA VAL A 135 -9.53 11.37 -16.10
C VAL A 135 -10.58 12.10 -16.95
N ASP A 136 -11.32 11.35 -17.76
CA ASP A 136 -12.43 11.89 -18.55
C ASP A 136 -13.41 12.70 -17.67
N LYS A 137 -13.80 13.88 -18.16
CA LYS A 137 -14.75 14.77 -17.47
C LYS A 137 -16.12 14.12 -17.25
N ASN A 138 -16.49 13.16 -18.09
CA ASN A 138 -17.77 12.47 -18.04
C ASN A 138 -17.73 11.23 -17.13
N LEU A 139 -16.56 10.82 -16.63
CA LEU A 139 -16.48 9.72 -15.69
C LEU A 139 -17.27 10.08 -14.41
N SER A 140 -18.01 9.15 -13.83
CA SER A 140 -18.81 9.45 -12.65
C SER A 140 -17.93 9.83 -11.45
N PHE A 141 -18.53 10.48 -10.45
CA PHE A 141 -17.87 10.73 -9.18
C PHE A 141 -17.44 9.41 -8.52
N TYR A 142 -18.36 8.44 -8.50
CA TYR A 142 -18.12 7.08 -7.98
C TYR A 142 -16.91 6.42 -8.62
N ALA A 143 -16.89 6.34 -9.95
CA ALA A 143 -15.85 5.62 -10.68
C ALA A 143 -14.47 6.27 -10.49
N TYR A 144 -14.40 7.60 -10.45
CA TYR A 144 -13.14 8.29 -10.18
C TYR A 144 -12.56 7.96 -8.80
N HIS A 145 -13.36 8.00 -7.73
CA HIS A 145 -12.87 7.73 -6.38
C HIS A 145 -12.53 6.25 -6.19
N ASN A 146 -13.31 5.35 -6.79
CA ASN A 146 -13.03 3.92 -6.77
C ASN A 146 -11.76 3.57 -7.55
N LEU A 147 -11.50 4.18 -8.71
CA LEU A 147 -10.26 3.94 -9.47
C LEU A 147 -9.01 4.27 -8.65
N VAL A 148 -9.02 5.34 -7.85
CA VAL A 148 -7.89 5.68 -6.97
C VAL A 148 -7.59 4.53 -6.00
N GLY A 149 -8.62 3.91 -5.42
CA GLY A 149 -8.45 2.74 -4.57
C GLY A 149 -8.11 1.47 -5.35
N TRP A 150 -8.70 1.30 -6.53
CA TRP A 150 -8.52 0.14 -7.40
C TRP A 150 -7.05 -0.07 -7.80
N PHE A 151 -6.31 1.02 -8.01
CA PHE A 151 -4.88 0.96 -8.34
C PHE A 151 -3.99 0.38 -7.24
N PHE A 152 -4.44 0.27 -5.98
CA PHE A 152 -3.67 -0.45 -4.97
C PHE A 152 -3.63 -1.96 -5.24
N GLY A 153 -4.56 -2.49 -6.05
CA GLY A 153 -4.64 -3.91 -6.41
C GLY A 153 -4.97 -4.81 -5.21
N TYR A 154 -5.30 -6.07 -5.51
CA TYR A 154 -5.55 -7.10 -4.50
C TYR A 154 -4.50 -8.23 -4.53
N GLU A 155 -3.72 -8.31 -5.61
CA GLU A 155 -2.75 -9.39 -5.85
C GLU A 155 -1.33 -8.87 -5.71
N GLU A 156 -0.37 -9.74 -5.35
CA GLU A 156 1.05 -9.36 -5.37
C GLU A 156 1.54 -9.16 -6.81
N ASN A 157 1.58 -7.90 -7.25
CA ASN A 157 2.13 -7.50 -8.54
C ASN A 157 3.20 -6.43 -8.32
N PRO A 158 4.45 -6.61 -8.79
CA PRO A 158 5.54 -5.64 -8.61
C PRO A 158 5.29 -4.30 -9.32
N GLU A 159 4.31 -4.23 -10.22
CA GLU A 159 3.90 -2.99 -10.89
C GLU A 159 2.81 -2.23 -10.13
N ILE A 160 2.36 -2.73 -8.96
CA ILE A 160 1.47 -1.97 -8.07
C ILE A 160 2.16 -0.68 -7.64
N PRO A 161 1.50 0.47 -7.81
CA PRO A 161 2.07 1.73 -7.39
C PRO A 161 2.25 1.82 -5.87
N GLU A 162 3.35 2.44 -5.45
CA GLU A 162 3.59 2.72 -4.03
C GLU A 162 2.55 3.70 -3.44
N PHE A 163 2.09 4.63 -4.27
CA PHE A 163 1.07 5.61 -3.92
C PHE A 163 0.03 5.71 -5.03
N SER A 164 -1.24 5.85 -4.67
CA SER A 164 -2.31 6.28 -5.55
C SER A 164 -3.06 7.43 -4.89
N ILE A 165 -3.00 8.61 -5.49
CA ILE A 165 -3.52 9.85 -4.93
C ILE A 165 -4.43 10.50 -5.95
N GLY A 166 -5.68 10.78 -5.56
CA GLY A 166 -6.61 11.55 -6.38
C GLY A 166 -6.44 13.04 -6.15
N PHE A 167 -6.43 13.81 -7.24
CA PHE A 167 -6.39 15.26 -7.22
C PHE A 167 -7.45 15.83 -8.15
N ALA A 168 -8.36 16.64 -7.62
CA ALA A 168 -9.42 17.26 -8.37
C ALA A 168 -9.31 18.78 -8.28
N LYS A 169 -9.21 19.41 -9.44
CA LYS A 169 -9.13 20.86 -9.60
C LYS A 169 -10.48 21.41 -10.03
N ASN A 170 -11.09 22.23 -9.21
CA ASN A 170 -12.33 22.89 -9.54
C ASN A 170 -12.08 23.96 -10.61
N ILE A 171 -13.00 24.05 -11.59
CA ILE A 171 -12.84 24.95 -12.74
C ILE A 171 -13.10 26.42 -12.36
N GLU A 172 -13.93 26.68 -11.35
CA GLU A 172 -14.39 28.03 -10.99
C GLU A 172 -13.77 28.57 -9.69
N ASN A 173 -13.51 27.70 -8.72
CA ASN A 173 -13.12 28.12 -7.38
C ASN A 173 -12.07 27.19 -6.75
N VAL A 174 -10.84 27.68 -6.70
CA VAL A 174 -9.67 27.01 -6.12
C VAL A 174 -9.90 26.52 -4.68
N ASN A 175 -10.78 27.17 -3.90
CA ASN A 175 -11.09 26.73 -2.53
C ASN A 175 -11.69 25.32 -2.46
N TYR A 176 -12.21 24.82 -3.59
CA TYR A 176 -12.77 23.48 -3.74
C TYR A 176 -11.82 22.50 -4.43
N ASP A 177 -10.60 22.92 -4.79
CA ASP A 177 -9.57 21.97 -5.22
C ASP A 177 -9.28 21.03 -4.06
N TYR A 178 -9.30 19.73 -4.32
CA TYR A 178 -9.08 18.74 -3.27
C TYR A 178 -8.11 17.65 -3.66
N ILE A 179 -7.48 17.09 -2.63
CA ILE A 179 -6.61 15.92 -2.73
C ILE A 179 -7.08 14.86 -1.76
N PHE A 180 -7.03 13.59 -2.17
CA PHE A 180 -7.46 12.47 -1.34
C PHE A 180 -6.68 11.19 -1.66
N HIS A 181 -6.72 10.24 -0.73
CA HIS A 181 -6.19 8.89 -0.89
C HIS A 181 -7.03 7.92 -0.04
N LEU A 182 -6.82 6.62 -0.21
CA LEU A 182 -7.41 5.62 0.70
C LEU A 182 -6.90 5.83 2.13
N ASP A 183 -7.80 5.75 3.10
CA ASP A 183 -7.47 5.81 4.51
C ASP A 183 -6.62 4.59 4.91
N PRO A 184 -5.34 4.78 5.29
CA PRO A 184 -4.48 3.67 5.67
C PRO A 184 -4.89 3.06 7.03
N GLU A 185 -5.65 3.78 7.85
CA GLU A 185 -6.12 3.30 9.16
C GLU A 185 -7.42 2.49 9.04
N ASN A 186 -8.10 2.55 7.90
CA ASN A 186 -9.30 1.75 7.67
C ASN A 186 -8.94 0.34 7.18
N GLU A 187 -9.07 -0.64 8.07
CA GLU A 187 -8.82 -2.06 7.79
C GLU A 187 -9.62 -2.63 6.60
N ARG A 188 -10.77 -2.04 6.26
CA ARG A 188 -11.61 -2.47 5.15
C ARG A 188 -11.18 -1.89 3.80
N GLY A 189 -10.32 -0.87 3.81
CA GLY A 189 -9.82 -0.23 2.58
C GLY A 189 -10.91 0.45 1.74
N ASP A 190 -12.07 0.72 2.33
CA ASP A 190 -13.28 1.18 1.65
C ASP A 190 -13.57 2.67 1.89
N THR A 191 -12.67 3.39 2.55
CA THR A 191 -12.82 4.82 2.86
C THR A 191 -11.67 5.62 2.27
N GLY A 192 -12.01 6.67 1.53
CA GLY A 192 -11.07 7.71 1.15
C GLY A 192 -11.11 8.88 2.13
N ILE A 193 -9.96 9.47 2.42
CA ILE A 193 -9.83 10.70 3.21
C ILE A 193 -9.12 11.76 2.39
N GLY A 194 -9.53 13.01 2.56
CA GLY A 194 -9.00 14.11 1.79
C GLY A 194 -9.21 15.46 2.41
N VAL A 195 -8.71 16.48 1.72
CA VAL A 195 -8.72 17.86 2.18
C VAL A 195 -8.91 18.83 1.00
N PHE A 196 -9.78 19.81 1.20
CA PHE A 196 -9.98 20.93 0.28
C PHE A 196 -8.93 22.01 0.49
N ASP A 197 -8.76 22.89 -0.50
CA ASP A 197 -7.84 24.03 -0.42
C ASP A 197 -8.19 25.01 0.72
N ASN A 198 -9.47 25.12 1.05
CA ASN A 198 -9.93 25.89 2.21
C ASN A 198 -9.63 25.22 3.58
N GLY A 199 -8.89 24.12 3.61
CA GLY A 199 -8.47 23.40 4.82
C GLY A 199 -9.50 22.46 5.42
N LYS A 200 -10.70 22.37 4.85
CA LYS A 200 -11.73 21.44 5.34
C LYS A 200 -11.35 20.01 4.96
N SER A 201 -11.24 19.15 5.96
CA SER A 201 -11.03 17.71 5.75
C SER A 201 -12.37 17.00 5.52
N PHE A 202 -12.33 15.91 4.77
CA PHE A 202 -13.50 15.09 4.48
C PHE A 202 -13.12 13.61 4.44
N PHE A 203 -14.15 12.77 4.51
CA PHE A 203 -14.07 11.37 4.09
C PHE A 203 -15.16 11.03 3.09
N ILE A 204 -14.95 9.91 2.40
CA ILE A 204 -15.88 9.27 1.50
C ILE A 204 -15.84 7.77 1.75
N TYR A 205 -17.00 7.19 2.06
CA TYR A 205 -17.14 5.74 2.06
C TYR A 205 -17.44 5.30 0.62
N LEU A 206 -16.48 4.61 0.00
CA LEU A 206 -16.51 4.27 -1.42
C LEU A 206 -17.72 3.42 -1.83
N PRO A 207 -18.24 2.49 -1.02
CA PRO A 207 -19.48 1.80 -1.35
C PRO A 207 -20.71 2.71 -1.37
N ASP A 208 -20.76 3.75 -0.53
CA ASP A 208 -21.88 4.73 -0.49
C ASP A 208 -21.71 5.85 -1.53
N ALA A 209 -20.62 5.86 -2.31
CA ALA A 209 -20.41 6.83 -3.38
C ALA A 209 -21.33 6.62 -4.60
N TYR A 210 -22.21 5.60 -4.57
CA TYR A 210 -23.23 5.29 -5.59
C TYR A 210 -24.34 6.35 -5.67
N GLU A 211 -24.49 7.22 -4.66
CA GLU A 211 -25.42 8.34 -4.75
C GLU A 211 -24.94 9.35 -5.82
N GLU A 212 -25.70 9.47 -6.91
CA GLU A 212 -25.43 10.47 -7.95
C GLU A 212 -25.34 11.85 -7.28
N ASN A 213 -24.20 12.52 -7.50
CA ASN A 213 -23.76 13.84 -7.00
C ASN A 213 -22.73 13.86 -5.86
N GLY A 214 -22.26 12.70 -5.40
CA GLY A 214 -21.10 12.60 -4.50
C GLY A 214 -21.34 13.18 -3.10
N ASN A 215 -20.99 12.42 -2.08
CA ASN A 215 -21.33 12.73 -0.69
C ASN A 215 -20.06 12.86 0.17
N LEU A 216 -19.16 13.78 -0.22
CA LEU A 216 -18.00 14.08 0.61
C LEU A 216 -18.48 14.62 1.95
N THR A 217 -18.21 13.88 3.02
CA THR A 217 -18.61 14.26 4.37
C THR A 217 -17.50 15.07 5.00
N VAL A 218 -17.69 16.38 5.08
CA VAL A 218 -16.76 17.28 5.78
C VAL A 218 -16.88 17.06 7.28
N THR A 219 -15.74 16.85 7.92
CA THR A 219 -15.68 16.57 9.35
C THR A 219 -14.42 17.14 9.99
N ASP A 220 -14.54 17.60 11.23
CA ASP A 220 -13.41 18.06 12.05
C ASP A 220 -12.68 16.89 12.75
N LYS A 221 -13.22 15.66 12.61
CA LYS A 221 -12.66 14.43 13.19
C LYS A 221 -11.37 14.00 12.49
N ILE A 222 -11.25 14.33 11.21
CA ILE A 222 -10.07 14.08 10.39
C ILE A 222 -9.33 15.39 10.27
N LYS A 223 -8.01 15.38 10.52
CA LYS A 223 -7.17 16.56 10.37
C LYS A 223 -6.09 16.26 9.34
N LEU A 224 -6.33 16.73 8.12
CA LEU A 224 -5.37 16.70 7.04
C LEU A 224 -4.98 18.12 6.66
N SER A 225 -3.71 18.31 6.30
CA SER A 225 -3.20 19.55 5.73
C SER A 225 -2.92 19.34 4.25
N LYS A 226 -3.58 20.12 3.39
CA LYS A 226 -3.30 20.07 1.94
C LYS A 226 -1.86 20.46 1.65
N THR A 227 -1.33 21.45 2.37
CA THR A 227 0.06 21.90 2.23
C THR A 227 1.03 20.76 2.51
N GLU A 228 0.84 20.00 3.60
CA GLU A 228 1.69 18.85 3.93
C GLU A 228 1.59 17.76 2.86
N LYS A 229 0.39 17.52 2.31
CA LYS A 229 0.20 16.55 1.22
C LYS A 229 0.90 16.98 -0.08
N ILE A 230 0.81 18.26 -0.44
CA ILE A 230 1.50 18.81 -1.61
C ILE A 230 3.01 18.77 -1.39
N GLU A 231 3.49 19.13 -0.20
CA GLU A 231 4.90 19.07 0.16
C GLU A 231 5.43 17.63 0.09
N PHE A 232 4.68 16.67 0.62
CA PHE A 232 4.99 15.25 0.48
C PHE A 232 5.14 14.85 -1.00
N ILE A 233 4.15 15.14 -1.84
CA ILE A 233 4.20 14.81 -3.28
C ILE A 233 5.40 15.48 -3.97
N SER A 234 5.69 16.73 -3.61
CA SER A 234 6.85 17.46 -4.13
C SER A 234 8.17 16.84 -3.69
N ASN A 235 8.29 16.44 -2.42
CA ASN A 235 9.48 15.76 -1.87
C ASN A 235 9.68 14.39 -2.52
N GLU A 236 8.59 13.73 -2.88
CA GLU A 236 8.58 12.46 -3.62
C GLU A 236 8.80 12.62 -5.13
N GLY A 237 9.04 13.86 -5.60
CA GLY A 237 9.51 14.14 -6.95
C GLY A 237 8.45 14.62 -7.95
N LEU A 238 7.23 14.95 -7.52
CA LEU A 238 6.18 15.48 -8.40
C LEU A 238 5.83 16.95 -8.08
N GLU A 239 6.09 17.84 -9.03
CA GLU A 239 5.67 19.25 -8.94
C GLU A 239 4.28 19.44 -9.57
N ILE A 240 3.22 19.49 -8.74
CA ILE A 240 1.82 19.62 -9.18
C ILE A 240 1.59 20.83 -10.10
N SER A 241 2.34 21.92 -9.90
CA SER A 241 2.26 23.12 -10.74
C SER A 241 2.58 22.86 -12.22
N LYS A 242 3.39 21.86 -12.53
CA LYS A 242 3.82 21.51 -13.89
C LYS A 242 2.86 20.58 -14.62
N ILE A 243 1.79 20.09 -13.98
CA ILE A 243 0.86 19.11 -14.59
C ILE A 243 0.25 19.65 -15.90
N ASN A 244 -0.07 20.94 -15.96
CA ASN A 244 -0.68 21.54 -17.16
C ASN A 244 0.30 21.64 -18.34
N ASP A 245 1.60 21.50 -18.10
CA ASP A 245 2.65 21.56 -19.12
C ASP A 245 3.01 20.17 -19.68
N LEU A 246 2.38 19.12 -19.15
CA LEU A 246 2.66 17.75 -19.55
C LEU A 246 1.95 17.38 -20.84
N ASN A 247 2.62 16.54 -21.63
CA ASN A 247 2.03 15.92 -22.80
C ASN A 247 1.38 14.60 -22.38
N PHE A 248 0.06 14.51 -22.58
CA PHE A 248 -0.72 13.31 -22.28
C PHE A 248 -0.91 12.46 -23.54
N SER A 249 -0.57 11.18 -23.45
CA SER A 249 -1.02 10.17 -24.40
C SER A 249 -2.47 9.82 -24.09
N ILE A 250 -3.37 9.95 -25.06
CA ILE A 250 -4.80 9.68 -24.84
C ILE A 250 -5.12 8.24 -25.20
N HIS A 251 -5.69 7.51 -24.24
CA HIS A 251 -6.15 6.13 -24.37
C HIS A 251 -7.67 6.09 -24.24
N LYS A 252 -8.34 5.55 -25.25
CA LYS A 252 -9.79 5.38 -25.25
C LYS A 252 -10.14 4.02 -24.68
N ILE A 253 -10.78 4.00 -23.52
CA ILE A 253 -11.10 2.76 -22.81
C ILE A 253 -12.60 2.59 -22.75
N LYS A 254 -13.05 1.37 -23.05
CA LYS A 254 -14.45 0.97 -22.96
C LYS A 254 -14.75 0.57 -21.52
N MET A 255 -15.74 1.21 -20.92
CA MET A 255 -16.21 0.89 -19.57
C MET A 255 -17.71 0.63 -19.60
N TYR A 256 -18.13 -0.39 -18.87
CA TYR A 256 -19.52 -0.72 -18.64
C TYR A 256 -19.94 -0.08 -17.31
N HIS A 257 -21.19 0.41 -17.26
CA HIS A 257 -21.72 1.13 -16.11
C HIS A 257 -22.91 0.39 -15.53
#